data_AF-A0A351CW33-F1
#
_entry.id   AF-A0A351CW33-F1
#
_cell.length_a   1.000
_cell.length_b   1.000
_cell.length_c   1.000
_cell.angle_alpha   90.00
_cell.angle_beta   90.00
_cell.angle_gamma   90.00
#
_symmetry.space_group_name_H-M   'P 1'
#
loop_
_entity.id
_entity.type
_entity.pdbx_description
1 polymer ?
#
loop_
_entity_poly.entity_id
_entity_poly.type
_entity_poly.pdbx_seq_one_letter_code
_entity_poly.pdbx_strand_id
1 'polypeptide(L)'
;MRLPMGAINGEPLVSTSIENMIALIQECRSRNNDLGRTFSAGSISDICNHIGLPFLIVPLTKAGRPQNDACTREKALEQLRSFGSGSGEFYFAEAMKPSIVNIVSHKSARARWIHELIQEGETKTEAITRVLTLWDVPESSPQLDRHTITVEYEQWLQQQDNPPTNRIPEKSN
;
A
#
# COMPACT_ATOMS: atom_id res chain seq x y z
N MET A 1 -22.63 47.29 12.97
CA MET A 1 -21.21 46.89 12.94
C MET A 1 -21.17 45.37 12.89
N ARG A 2 -20.71 44.79 11.78
CA ARG A 2 -20.70 43.34 11.55
C ARG A 2 -19.23 42.93 11.45
N LEU A 3 -18.75 42.17 12.44
CA LEU A 3 -17.38 41.65 12.46
C LEU A 3 -17.20 40.64 11.31
N PRO A 4 -16.03 40.60 10.63
CA PRO A 4 -15.81 39.70 9.53
C PRO A 4 -15.58 38.27 10.05
N MET A 5 -16.14 37.30 9.31
CA MET A 5 -15.85 35.88 9.48
C MET A 5 -14.34 35.66 9.40
N GLY A 6 -13.78 35.10 10.46
CA GLY A 6 -12.45 34.50 10.43
C GLY A 6 -12.47 33.39 9.39
N ALA A 7 -11.76 33.62 8.29
CA ALA A 7 -11.25 32.55 7.46
C ALA A 7 -10.42 31.64 8.38
N ILE A 8 -10.97 30.47 8.70
CA ILE A 8 -10.14 29.37 9.17
C ILE A 8 -9.16 29.09 8.04
N ASN A 9 -7.91 29.46 8.27
CA ASN A 9 -6.80 29.10 7.40
C ASN A 9 -6.84 27.57 7.28
N GLY A 10 -7.33 27.08 6.14
CA GLY A 10 -7.06 25.73 5.72
C GLY A 10 -5.56 25.67 5.48
N GLU A 11 -4.81 25.35 6.53
CA GLU A 11 -3.45 24.86 6.35
C GLU A 11 -3.56 23.76 5.30
N PRO A 12 -2.82 23.84 4.18
CA PRO A 12 -2.76 22.71 3.28
C PRO A 12 -2.32 21.54 4.15
N LEU A 13 -3.13 20.47 4.20
CA LEU A 13 -2.70 19.20 4.77
C LEU A 13 -1.41 18.85 4.02
N VAL A 14 -0.27 19.17 4.63
CA VAL A 14 1.04 18.89 4.05
C VAL A 14 1.16 17.39 4.11
N SER A 15 0.88 16.76 2.97
CA SER A 15 1.00 15.33 2.85
C SER A 15 2.41 14.92 3.27
N THR A 16 2.47 13.92 4.13
CA THR A 16 3.71 13.35 4.63
C THR A 16 4.42 12.66 3.47
N SER A 17 5.74 12.81 3.33
CA SER A 17 6.47 12.00 2.34
C SER A 17 6.47 10.51 2.75
N ILE A 18 6.65 9.61 1.78
CA ILE A 18 6.74 8.16 2.06
C ILE A 18 7.88 7.85 3.03
N GLU A 19 9.05 8.47 2.86
CA GLU A 19 10.23 8.25 3.73
C GLU A 19 9.94 8.67 5.18
N ASN A 20 9.33 9.84 5.37
CA ASN A 20 8.95 10.32 6.69
C ASN A 20 7.87 9.42 7.32
N MET A 21 6.95 8.90 6.51
CA MET A 21 5.94 7.95 6.98
C MET A 21 6.55 6.62 7.43
N ILE A 22 7.55 6.09 6.72
CA ILE A 22 8.26 4.87 7.11
C ILE A 22 8.93 5.07 8.47
N ALA A 23 9.66 6.17 8.64
CA ALA A 23 10.33 6.50 9.90
C ALA A 23 9.31 6.64 11.05
N LEU A 24 8.21 7.36 10.81
CA LEU A 24 7.13 7.55 11.78
C LEU A 24 6.50 6.21 12.19
N ILE A 25 6.18 5.34 11.23
CA ILE A 25 5.63 4.01 11.51
C ILE A 25 6.58 3.20 12.38
N GLN A 26 7.88 3.19 12.07
CA GLN A 26 8.88 2.46 12.85
C GLN A 26 8.98 2.99 14.29
N GLU A 27 8.99 4.32 14.45
CA GLU A 27 9.03 4.96 15.77
C GLU A 27 7.78 4.63 16.59
N CYS A 28 6.58 4.83 16.01
CA CYS A 28 5.31 4.54 16.67
C CYS A 28 5.15 3.07 17.02
N ARG A 29 5.67 2.16 16.20
CA ARG A 29 5.65 0.72 16.49
C ARG A 29 6.64 0.35 17.59
N SER A 30 7.86 0.89 17.56
CA SER A 30 8.86 0.68 18.62
C SER A 30 8.33 1.17 19.97
N ARG A 31 7.78 2.38 20.03
CA ARG A 31 7.23 2.99 21.25
C ARG A 31 6.09 2.16 21.86
N ASN A 32 5.25 1.55 21.01
CA ASN A 32 4.10 0.75 21.43
C ASN A 32 4.41 -0.76 21.53
N ASN A 33 5.66 -1.19 21.38
CA ASN A 33 6.07 -2.60 21.31
C ASN A 33 5.27 -3.42 20.27
N ASP A 34 4.93 -2.79 19.16
CA ASP A 34 4.09 -3.32 18.11
C ASP A 34 4.92 -4.08 17.06
N LEU A 35 5.33 -5.30 17.40
CA LEU A 35 6.18 -6.16 16.58
C LEU A 35 5.39 -7.12 15.66
N GLY A 36 4.05 -7.07 15.70
CA GLY A 36 3.16 -7.99 14.99
C GLY A 36 3.03 -7.70 13.49
N ARG A 37 2.29 -8.55 12.76
CA ARG A 37 1.97 -8.28 11.34
C ARG A 37 0.94 -7.16 11.16
N THR A 38 0.14 -6.89 12.18
CA THR A 38 -0.92 -5.88 12.19
C THR A 38 -0.58 -4.76 13.15
N PHE A 39 -0.96 -3.54 12.80
CA PHE A 39 -0.79 -2.39 13.69
C PHE A 39 -1.66 -2.49 14.95
N SER A 40 -1.07 -2.18 16.09
CA SER A 40 -1.75 -2.00 17.36
C SER A 40 -2.59 -0.71 17.36
N ALA A 41 -3.61 -0.66 18.22
CA ALA A 41 -4.43 0.56 18.37
C ALA A 41 -3.59 1.78 18.83
N GLY A 42 -2.56 1.56 19.65
CA GLY A 42 -1.64 2.61 20.09
C GLY A 42 -0.82 3.20 18.94
N SER A 43 -0.22 2.33 18.11
CA SER A 43 0.54 2.78 16.94
C SER A 43 -0.35 3.50 15.92
N ILE A 44 -1.56 3.02 15.66
CA ILE A 44 -2.53 3.69 14.77
C ILE A 44 -2.90 5.07 15.30
N SER A 45 -3.15 5.18 16.61
CA SER A 45 -3.46 6.44 17.27
C SER A 45 -2.33 7.46 17.12
N ASP A 46 -1.09 7.06 17.43
CA ASP A 46 0.06 7.94 17.33
C ASP A 46 0.30 8.43 15.89
N ILE A 47 0.23 7.53 14.91
CA ILE A 47 0.43 7.86 13.50
C ILE A 47 -0.66 8.84 13.03
N CYS A 48 -1.93 8.55 13.30
CA CYS A 48 -3.06 9.41 12.88
C CYS A 48 -2.99 10.81 13.50
N ASN A 49 -2.58 10.91 14.76
CA ASN A 49 -2.37 12.21 15.41
C ASN A 49 -1.22 12.98 14.74
N HIS A 50 -0.12 12.29 14.41
CA HIS A 50 1.06 12.93 13.82
C HIS A 50 0.79 13.47 12.41
N ILE A 51 0.02 12.75 11.60
CA ILE A 51 -0.34 13.17 10.23
C ILE A 51 -1.53 14.14 10.18
N GLY A 52 -2.02 14.60 11.34
CA GLY A 52 -3.15 15.55 11.42
C GLY A 52 -4.51 14.96 11.06
N LEU A 53 -4.68 13.63 11.11
CA LEU A 53 -5.93 12.92 10.79
C LEU A 53 -6.49 12.13 11.98
N PRO A 54 -6.68 12.74 13.17
CA PRO A 54 -7.13 12.03 14.38
C PRO A 54 -8.53 11.41 14.25
N PHE A 55 -9.37 11.94 13.35
CA PHE A 55 -10.71 11.39 13.10
C PHE A 55 -10.68 9.98 12.49
N LEU A 56 -9.54 9.54 11.95
CA LEU A 56 -9.34 8.19 11.42
C LEU A 56 -9.03 7.14 12.50
N ILE A 57 -8.71 7.54 13.73
CA ILE A 57 -8.29 6.61 14.80
C ILE A 57 -9.39 5.59 15.09
N VAL A 58 -10.61 6.06 15.34
CA VAL A 58 -11.75 5.20 15.69
C VAL A 58 -12.06 4.18 14.57
N PRO A 59 -12.24 4.58 13.30
CA PRO A 59 -12.53 3.62 12.23
C PRO A 59 -11.35 2.68 11.91
N LEU A 60 -10.11 3.10 12.13
CA LEU A 60 -8.93 2.26 11.89
C LEU A 60 -8.56 1.33 13.07
N THR A 61 -9.17 1.50 14.25
CA THR A 61 -8.88 0.66 15.43
C THR A 61 -10.02 -0.29 15.81
N LYS A 62 -11.29 0.07 15.54
CA LYS A 62 -12.43 -0.80 15.90
C LYS A 62 -12.73 -1.83 14.80
N ALA A 63 -12.75 -3.11 15.19
CA ALA A 63 -13.07 -4.25 14.30
C ALA A 63 -14.57 -4.59 14.23
N GLY A 64 -15.47 -3.71 14.67
CA GLY A 64 -16.89 -4.04 14.91
C GLY A 64 -17.88 -3.00 14.38
N ARG A 65 -19.10 -3.48 14.04
CA ARG A 65 -20.15 -2.86 13.22
C ARG A 65 -20.33 -1.33 13.38
N PRO A 66 -20.49 -0.60 12.27
CA PRO A 66 -20.82 0.82 12.32
C PRO A 66 -22.19 0.99 13.01
N GLN A 67 -22.25 1.85 14.02
CA GLN A 67 -23.51 2.50 14.36
C GLN A 67 -23.80 3.49 13.23
N ASN A 68 -25.04 3.44 12.72
CA ASN A 68 -25.53 4.20 11.58
C ASN A 68 -24.90 5.61 11.54
N ASP A 69 -24.23 5.92 10.42
CA ASP A 69 -23.45 7.15 10.11
C ASP A 69 -21.95 7.19 10.48
N ALA A 70 -21.39 6.15 11.12
CA ALA A 70 -19.95 6.09 11.39
C ALA A 70 -19.12 5.74 10.13
N CYS A 71 -18.01 6.47 9.90
CA CYS A 71 -16.99 6.11 8.91
C CYS A 71 -16.53 4.66 9.13
N THR A 72 -16.57 3.84 8.09
CA THR A 72 -16.12 2.44 8.17
C THR A 72 -14.60 2.35 8.02
N ARG A 73 -14.01 1.23 8.41
CA ARG A 73 -12.58 0.98 8.21
C ARG A 73 -12.20 1.10 6.73
N GLU A 74 -13.01 0.55 5.84
CA GLU A 74 -12.82 0.65 4.39
C GLU A 74 -12.82 2.11 3.92
N LYS A 75 -13.79 2.93 4.34
CA LYS A 75 -13.85 4.35 3.98
C LYS A 75 -12.67 5.14 4.53
N ALA A 76 -12.20 4.82 5.75
CA ALA A 76 -11.01 5.45 6.33
C ALA A 76 -9.74 5.12 5.53
N LEU A 77 -9.60 3.87 5.04
CA LEU A 77 -8.50 3.48 4.17
C LEU A 77 -8.60 4.14 2.79
N GLU A 78 -9.80 4.25 2.21
CA GLU A 78 -10.02 4.99 0.96
C GLU A 78 -9.67 6.47 1.10
N GLN A 79 -10.00 7.09 2.24
CA GLN A 79 -9.61 8.47 2.53
C GLN A 79 -8.10 8.64 2.58
N LEU A 80 -7.37 7.74 3.25
CA LEU A 80 -5.91 7.77 3.25
C LEU A 80 -5.33 7.58 1.83
N ARG A 81 -5.93 6.70 1.02
CA ARG A 81 -5.51 6.50 -0.39
C ARG A 81 -5.83 7.68 -1.29
N SER A 82 -6.82 8.51 -0.95
CA SER A 82 -7.18 9.69 -1.76
C SER A 82 -6.08 10.76 -1.80
N PHE A 83 -5.09 10.69 -0.92
CA PHE A 83 -3.90 11.55 -0.94
C PHE A 83 -2.94 11.23 -2.11
N GLY A 84 -3.11 10.09 -2.80
CA GLY A 84 -2.36 9.71 -4.00
C GLY A 84 -1.15 8.82 -3.73
N SER A 85 -0.72 8.05 -4.72
CA SER A 85 0.30 7.00 -4.55
C SER A 85 1.70 7.49 -4.16
N GLY A 86 2.00 8.78 -4.31
CA GLY A 86 3.26 9.41 -3.87
C GLY A 86 3.26 9.86 -2.41
N SER A 87 2.16 9.66 -1.69
CA SER A 87 1.93 10.18 -0.34
C SER A 87 2.26 9.14 0.74
N GLY A 88 2.66 9.63 1.90
CA GLY A 88 2.85 8.82 3.10
C GLY A 88 1.53 8.29 3.65
N GLU A 89 0.45 9.08 3.59
CA GLU A 89 -0.89 8.63 3.99
C GLU A 89 -1.34 7.42 3.17
N PHE A 90 -1.07 7.47 1.86
CA PHE A 90 -1.29 6.33 0.98
C PHE A 90 -0.45 5.12 1.41
N TYR A 91 0.85 5.32 1.66
CA TYR A 91 1.73 4.26 2.15
C TYR A 91 1.21 3.64 3.46
N PHE A 92 0.72 4.46 4.39
CA PHE A 92 0.16 4.00 5.65
C PHE A 92 -1.09 3.13 5.43
N ALA A 93 -1.99 3.53 4.52
CA ALA A 93 -3.16 2.71 4.15
C ALA A 93 -2.74 1.33 3.63
N GLU A 94 -1.74 1.31 2.74
CA GLU A 94 -1.23 0.06 2.15
C GLU A 94 -0.51 -0.81 3.17
N ALA A 95 0.23 -0.21 4.10
CA ALA A 95 0.87 -0.95 5.18
C ALA A 95 -0.16 -1.61 6.11
N MET A 96 -1.31 -0.96 6.35
CA MET A 96 -2.39 -1.49 7.21
C MET A 96 -3.23 -2.57 6.51
N LYS A 97 -3.56 -2.36 5.25
CA LYS A 97 -4.31 -3.30 4.41
C LYS A 97 -3.90 -3.01 2.97
N PRO A 98 -2.98 -3.79 2.39
CA PRO A 98 -2.54 -3.58 1.02
C PRO A 98 -3.74 -3.54 0.09
N SER A 99 -3.83 -2.51 -0.74
CA SER A 99 -4.75 -2.54 -1.88
C SER A 99 -4.09 -3.37 -2.97
N ILE A 100 -4.91 -4.18 -3.62
CA ILE A 100 -4.53 -4.88 -4.84
C ILE A 100 -4.17 -3.88 -5.97
N VAL A 101 -4.46 -2.59 -5.81
CA VAL A 101 -4.15 -1.56 -6.81
C VAL A 101 -2.69 -1.09 -6.72
N ASN A 102 -2.06 -1.13 -5.53
CA ASN A 102 -0.72 -0.56 -5.31
C ASN A 102 0.35 -1.55 -4.87
N ILE A 103 -0.01 -2.79 -4.54
CA ILE A 103 0.96 -3.91 -4.63
C ILE A 103 1.52 -3.96 -6.05
N VAL A 104 0.83 -3.40 -7.03
CA VAL A 104 0.94 -3.84 -8.38
C VAL A 104 0.91 -2.68 -9.36
N SER A 105 1.87 -1.79 -9.22
CA SER A 105 2.25 -0.81 -10.24
C SER A 105 3.49 -1.26 -11.03
N HIS A 106 4.19 -2.28 -10.53
CA HIS A 106 5.43 -2.80 -11.12
C HIS A 106 5.24 -4.20 -11.71
N LYS A 107 5.81 -4.45 -12.90
CA LYS A 107 5.80 -5.78 -13.56
C LYS A 107 6.28 -6.90 -12.65
N SER A 108 7.30 -6.63 -11.83
CA SER A 108 7.82 -7.58 -10.85
C SER A 108 6.83 -7.90 -9.74
N ALA A 109 5.91 -7.00 -9.42
CA ALA A 109 4.91 -7.23 -8.41
C ALA A 109 3.70 -8.05 -8.93
N ARG A 110 3.37 -7.97 -10.23
CA ARG A 110 2.47 -8.96 -10.87
C ARG A 110 2.97 -10.35 -10.67
N ALA A 111 4.23 -10.54 -11.08
CA ALA A 111 4.85 -11.83 -11.07
C ALA A 111 4.98 -12.39 -9.64
N ARG A 112 5.33 -11.55 -8.66
CA ARG A 112 5.34 -11.94 -7.24
C ARG A 112 3.95 -12.34 -6.73
N TRP A 113 2.92 -11.56 -7.05
CA TRP A 113 1.57 -11.88 -6.60
C TRP A 113 1.05 -13.20 -7.20
N ILE A 114 1.30 -13.42 -8.50
CA ILE A 114 1.02 -14.72 -9.14
C ILE A 114 1.76 -15.84 -8.42
N HIS A 115 3.03 -15.62 -8.06
CA HIS A 115 3.82 -16.61 -7.34
C HIS A 115 3.23 -16.94 -5.96
N GLU A 116 2.82 -15.93 -5.20
CA GLU A 116 2.22 -16.10 -3.87
C GLU A 116 0.90 -16.88 -3.94
N LEU A 117 0.01 -16.55 -4.89
CA LEU A 117 -1.25 -17.29 -5.10
C LEU A 117 -1.00 -18.77 -5.41
N ILE A 118 0.05 -19.07 -6.18
CA ILE A 118 0.44 -20.46 -6.46
C ILE A 118 0.95 -21.17 -5.20
N GLN A 119 1.73 -20.50 -4.35
CA GLN A 119 2.20 -21.05 -3.07
C GLN A 119 1.04 -21.28 -2.09
N GLU A 120 -0.01 -20.48 -2.17
CA GLU A 120 -1.26 -20.64 -1.40
C GLU A 120 -2.16 -21.77 -1.91
N GLY A 121 -1.81 -22.38 -3.05
CA GLY A 121 -2.48 -23.57 -3.58
C GLY A 121 -3.31 -23.34 -4.84
N GLU A 122 -3.33 -22.13 -5.41
CA GLU A 122 -3.97 -21.89 -6.71
C GLU A 122 -3.14 -22.50 -7.85
N THR A 123 -3.82 -22.95 -8.91
CA THR A 123 -3.12 -23.29 -10.16
C THR A 123 -2.60 -22.03 -10.83
N LYS A 124 -1.52 -22.15 -11.63
CA LYS A 124 -0.98 -21.03 -12.44
C LYS A 124 -2.08 -20.33 -13.27
N THR A 125 -3.05 -21.09 -13.78
CA THR A 125 -4.16 -20.54 -14.57
C THR A 125 -5.13 -19.72 -13.70
N GLU A 126 -5.48 -20.22 -12.52
CA GLU A 126 -6.36 -19.51 -11.58
C GLU A 126 -5.69 -18.23 -11.08
N ALA A 127 -4.42 -18.31 -10.67
CA ALA A 127 -3.64 -17.17 -10.22
C ALA A 127 -3.55 -16.07 -11.29
N ILE A 128 -3.22 -16.42 -12.53
CA ILE A 128 -3.15 -15.45 -13.64
C ILE A 128 -4.52 -14.84 -13.95
N THR A 129 -5.59 -15.63 -13.92
CA THR A 129 -6.96 -15.15 -14.15
C THR A 129 -7.39 -14.19 -13.05
N ARG A 130 -7.03 -14.50 -11.80
CA ARG A 130 -7.31 -13.69 -10.63
C ARG A 130 -6.57 -12.35 -10.69
N VAL A 131 -5.29 -12.36 -11.05
CA VAL A 131 -4.53 -11.13 -11.28
C VAL A 131 -5.13 -10.32 -12.43
N LEU A 132 -5.44 -10.94 -13.58
CA LEU A 132 -6.03 -10.24 -14.72
C LEU A 132 -7.38 -9.57 -14.39
N THR A 133 -8.21 -10.22 -13.56
CA THR A 133 -9.55 -9.74 -13.19
C THR A 133 -9.50 -8.62 -12.17
N LEU A 134 -8.56 -8.70 -11.22
CA LEU A 134 -8.50 -7.82 -10.06
C LEU A 134 -7.49 -6.68 -10.24
N TRP A 135 -6.72 -6.70 -11.32
CA TRP A 135 -5.76 -5.66 -11.63
C TRP A 135 -6.44 -4.39 -12.13
N ASP A 136 -6.26 -3.29 -11.40
CA ASP A 136 -6.70 -1.98 -11.85
C ASP A 136 -5.67 -1.39 -12.83
N VAL A 137 -6.03 -1.36 -14.13
CA VAL A 137 -5.19 -0.81 -15.20
C VAL A 137 -5.64 0.64 -15.42
N PRO A 138 -4.76 1.65 -15.27
CA PRO A 138 -5.12 3.03 -15.62
C PRO A 138 -5.61 3.10 -17.07
N GLU A 139 -6.65 3.90 -17.37
CA GLU A 139 -7.24 3.99 -18.71
C GLU A 139 -6.23 4.31 -19.84
N SER A 140 -5.12 4.96 -19.50
CA SER A 140 -4.03 5.31 -20.41
C SER A 140 -3.03 4.17 -20.68
N SER A 141 -3.14 3.04 -19.99
CA SER A 141 -2.19 1.94 -20.09
C SER A 141 -2.63 0.93 -21.15
N PRO A 142 -1.67 0.27 -21.85
CA PRO A 142 -2.01 -0.80 -22.78
C PRO A 142 -2.82 -1.87 -22.07
N GLN A 143 -3.83 -2.41 -22.77
CA GLN A 143 -4.69 -3.46 -22.22
C GLN A 143 -3.83 -4.62 -21.70
N LEU A 144 -4.06 -4.94 -20.43
CA LEU A 144 -3.41 -6.07 -19.80
C LEU A 144 -4.15 -7.34 -20.27
N ASP A 145 -3.45 -8.22 -20.97
CA ASP A 145 -4.00 -9.48 -21.45
C ASP A 145 -3.30 -10.70 -20.81
N ARG A 146 -3.94 -11.86 -20.91
CA ARG A 146 -3.46 -13.10 -20.30
C ARG A 146 -2.07 -13.52 -20.82
N HIS A 147 -1.78 -13.29 -22.10
CA HIS A 147 -0.50 -13.66 -22.69
C HIS A 147 0.62 -12.78 -22.12
N THR A 148 0.39 -11.46 -22.06
CA THR A 148 1.32 -10.48 -21.49
C THR A 148 1.67 -10.82 -20.03
N ILE A 149 0.68 -11.11 -19.18
CA ILE A 149 0.92 -11.48 -17.78
C ILE A 149 1.71 -12.81 -17.67
N THR A 150 1.40 -13.77 -18.53
CA THR A 150 2.08 -15.08 -18.52
C THR A 150 3.57 -14.93 -18.84
N VAL A 151 3.89 -14.16 -19.88
CA VAL A 151 5.29 -13.88 -20.29
C VAL A 151 6.03 -13.14 -19.19
N GLU A 152 5.40 -12.15 -18.56
CA GLU A 152 6.02 -11.41 -17.45
C GLU A 152 6.34 -12.31 -16.26
N TYR A 153 5.43 -13.22 -15.90
CA TYR A 153 5.66 -14.17 -14.80
C TYR A 153 6.80 -15.14 -15.12
N GLU A 154 6.87 -15.65 -16.36
CA GLU A 154 7.93 -16.57 -16.79
C GLU A 154 9.30 -15.89 -16.83
N GLN A 155 9.37 -14.65 -17.32
CA GLN A 155 10.60 -13.85 -17.29
C GLN A 155 11.06 -13.58 -15.87
N TRP A 156 10.13 -13.30 -14.95
CA TRP A 156 10.46 -13.08 -13.55
C TRP A 156 10.99 -14.35 -12.87
N LEU A 157 10.40 -15.53 -13.15
CA LEU A 157 10.91 -16.82 -12.65
C LEU A 157 12.35 -17.07 -13.12
N GLN A 158 12.64 -16.85 -14.41
CA GLN A 158 13.98 -17.01 -14.96
C GLN A 158 15.01 -16.09 -14.28
N GLN A 159 14.60 -14.88 -13.85
CA GLN A 159 15.46 -13.96 -13.11
C GLN A 159 15.70 -14.40 -11.66
N GLN A 160 14.80 -15.21 -11.07
CA GLN A 160 15.04 -15.80 -9.74
C GLN A 160 16.00 -17.00 -9.84
N ASP A 161 15.89 -17.79 -10.90
CA ASP A 161 16.75 -18.97 -11.13
C ASP A 161 18.16 -18.59 -11.62
N ASN A 162 18.30 -17.46 -12.32
CA ASN A 162 19.58 -16.88 -12.73
C ASN A 162 19.72 -15.46 -12.18
N PRO A 163 20.09 -15.29 -10.90
CA PRO A 163 20.40 -13.97 -10.37
C PRO A 163 21.58 -13.39 -11.17
N PRO A 164 21.53 -12.11 -11.59
CA PRO A 164 22.63 -11.50 -12.33
C PRO A 164 23.89 -11.59 -11.50
N THR A 165 24.79 -12.47 -11.91
CA THR A 165 26.10 -12.59 -11.30
C THR A 165 26.87 -11.38 -11.82
N ASN A 166 26.92 -10.31 -11.03
CA ASN A 166 27.92 -9.27 -11.18
C ASN A 166 29.29 -9.87 -10.85
N ARG A 167 29.79 -10.75 -11.73
CA ARG A 167 31.19 -11.14 -11.75
C ARG A 167 31.94 -9.99 -12.41
N ILE A 168 32.50 -9.13 -11.57
CA ILE A 168 33.61 -8.26 -11.98
C ILE A 168 34.67 -9.20 -12.60
N PRO A 169 35.14 -8.98 -13.83
CA PRO A 169 36.22 -9.78 -14.37
C PRO A 169 37.46 -9.55 -13.50
N GLU A 170 37.88 -10.58 -12.78
CA GLU A 170 39.19 -10.59 -12.14
C GLU A 170 40.24 -10.40 -13.25
N LYS A 171 40.93 -9.26 -13.21
CA LYS A 171 42.11 -9.06 -14.03
C LYS A 171 43.14 -10.11 -13.61
N SER A 172 43.38 -11.09 -14.49
CA SER A 172 44.55 -11.94 -14.41
C SER A 172 45.80 -11.07 -14.54
N ASN A 173 46.63 -11.07 -13.51
CA ASN A 173 48.04 -10.68 -13.60
C ASN A 173 48.88 -11.93 -13.82
#